data_AF-A0AAT9SV06-F1
#
_entry.id   AF-A0AAT9SV06-F1
#
_cell.length_a   1.000
_cell.length_b   1.000
_cell.length_c   1.000
_cell.angle_alpha   90.00
_cell.angle_beta   90.00
_cell.angle_gamma   90.00
#
_symmetry.space_group_name_H-M   'P 1'
#
loop_
_entity.id
_entity.type
_entity.pdbx_description
1 polymer ?
#
loop_
_entity_poly.entity_id
_entity_poly.type
_entity_poly.pdbx_seq_one_letter_code
_entity_poly.pdbx_strand_id
1 'polypeptide(L)'
;MADDAAAADGVGFTFDGHAIRATRGVSLLQAWIGAGLPLTENVGCMGQGVCGACRVLVRRTGERLASTALACEMLAEEGMQVAFIDHFPASRAHGYDLQLLADSWTAIEQIGAVFPEAKHCRHCGGCDHACPKGIEVQRMVDLAVLGQTDAAAGLFDHCVLCNLCVAACPEHIDPAHLGQFVRRMRASLTLRPSDLIMRLHEIGEGRQPIDFDAPGANPPPTESVA
;
A
#
# COMPACT_ATOMS: atom_id res chain seq x y z
N MET A 1 -23.20 1.94 -38.85
CA MET A 1 -21.75 1.98 -39.20
C MET A 1 -20.95 2.87 -38.23
N ALA A 2 -21.28 2.91 -36.94
CA ALA A 2 -20.52 3.66 -35.92
C ALA A 2 -19.95 2.76 -34.81
N ASP A 3 -20.34 1.48 -34.75
CA ASP A 3 -19.90 0.54 -33.71
C ASP A 3 -18.56 -0.18 -33.98
N ASP A 4 -18.02 -0.10 -35.20
CA ASP A 4 -16.81 -0.85 -35.57
C ASP A 4 -15.49 -0.13 -35.26
N ALA A 5 -15.52 1.16 -34.88
CA ALA A 5 -14.30 1.92 -34.59
C ALA A 5 -13.77 1.71 -33.16
N ALA A 6 -14.63 1.31 -32.21
CA ALA A 6 -14.24 1.07 -30.82
C ALA A 6 -13.54 -0.28 -30.61
N ALA A 7 -13.65 -1.21 -31.56
CA ALA A 7 -13.04 -2.54 -31.47
C ALA A 7 -11.51 -2.55 -31.73
N ALA A 8 -10.97 -1.48 -32.34
CA ALA A 8 -9.59 -1.44 -32.86
C ALA A 8 -8.52 -1.04 -31.83
N ASP A 9 -8.89 -0.48 -30.66
CA ASP A 9 -7.95 -0.05 -29.62
C ASP A 9 -8.17 -0.74 -28.26
N GLY A 10 -8.60 -2.00 -28.33
CA GLY A 10 -8.70 -2.86 -27.17
C GLY A 10 -7.38 -3.59 -26.89
N VAL A 11 -7.12 -3.89 -25.62
CA VAL A 11 -6.10 -4.85 -25.19
C VAL A 11 -6.78 -6.10 -24.62
N GLY A 12 -6.29 -7.27 -25.02
CA GLY A 12 -6.74 -8.57 -24.53
C GLY A 12 -5.74 -9.19 -23.56
N PHE A 13 -6.20 -9.70 -22.42
CA PHE A 13 -5.34 -10.32 -21.41
C PHE A 13 -6.10 -11.32 -20.52
N THR A 14 -5.37 -12.02 -19.64
CA THR A 14 -5.99 -12.92 -18.65
C THR A 14 -5.82 -12.38 -17.24
N PHE A 15 -6.92 -12.29 -16.47
CA PHE A 15 -6.91 -11.87 -15.07
C PHE A 15 -7.70 -12.88 -14.22
N ASP A 16 -7.03 -13.55 -13.29
CA ASP A 16 -7.60 -14.60 -12.42
C ASP A 16 -8.41 -15.64 -13.22
N GLY A 17 -7.84 -16.09 -14.33
CA GLY A 17 -8.45 -17.07 -15.23
C GLY A 17 -9.52 -16.51 -16.17
N HIS A 18 -9.93 -15.25 -16.05
CA HIS A 18 -10.89 -14.61 -16.95
C HIS A 18 -10.17 -13.96 -18.14
N ALA A 19 -10.67 -14.23 -19.35
CA ALA A 19 -10.25 -13.50 -20.54
C ALA A 19 -10.93 -12.12 -20.55
N ILE A 20 -10.15 -11.06 -20.38
CA ILE A 20 -10.63 -9.68 -20.35
C ILE A 20 -10.19 -8.95 -21.61
N ARG A 21 -11.12 -8.23 -22.23
CA ARG A 21 -10.82 -7.23 -23.26
C ARG A 21 -11.20 -5.86 -22.73
N ALA A 22 -10.24 -4.95 -22.67
CA ALA A 22 -10.41 -3.62 -22.11
C ALA A 22 -9.91 -2.54 -23.08
N THR A 23 -10.40 -1.31 -22.93
CA THR A 23 -9.87 -0.16 -23.66
C THR A 23 -8.41 0.09 -23.28
N ARG A 24 -7.56 0.45 -24.23
CA ARG A 24 -6.17 0.82 -23.94
C ARG A 24 -6.10 1.99 -22.95
N GLY A 25 -5.12 1.94 -22.04
CA GLY A 25 -4.85 3.03 -21.10
C GLY A 25 -5.67 3.00 -19.81
N VAL A 26 -6.56 2.02 -19.63
CA VAL A 26 -7.21 1.79 -18.32
C VAL A 26 -6.31 0.95 -17.41
N SER A 27 -6.47 1.13 -16.11
CA SER A 27 -5.82 0.27 -15.11
C SER A 27 -6.40 -1.15 -15.09
N LEU A 28 -5.67 -2.12 -14.52
CA LEU A 28 -6.16 -3.48 -14.30
C LEU A 28 -7.46 -3.50 -13.50
N LEU A 29 -7.56 -2.65 -12.47
CA LEU A 29 -8.77 -2.56 -11.64
C LEU A 29 -9.96 -2.02 -12.43
N GLN A 30 -9.76 -0.99 -13.27
CA GLN A 30 -10.81 -0.47 -14.15
C GLN A 30 -11.21 -1.49 -15.21
N ALA A 31 -10.26 -2.25 -15.77
CA ALA A 31 -10.56 -3.32 -16.71
C ALA A 31 -11.39 -4.44 -16.07
N TRP A 32 -11.11 -4.82 -14.82
CA TRP A 32 -11.92 -5.78 -14.06
C TRP A 32 -13.37 -5.31 -13.89
N ILE A 33 -13.54 -4.06 -13.43
CA ILE A 33 -14.87 -3.45 -13.27
C ILE A 33 -15.60 -3.35 -14.62
N GLY A 34 -14.89 -2.90 -15.66
CA GLY A 34 -15.45 -2.76 -17.01
C GLY A 34 -15.86 -4.09 -17.64
N ALA A 35 -15.26 -5.21 -17.22
CA ALA A 35 -15.67 -6.55 -17.60
C ALA A 35 -16.93 -7.05 -16.86
N GLY A 36 -17.49 -6.25 -15.94
CA GLY A 36 -18.65 -6.62 -15.13
C GLY A 36 -18.34 -7.69 -14.06
N LEU A 37 -17.06 -7.92 -13.75
CA LEU A 37 -16.65 -8.89 -12.75
C LEU A 37 -16.79 -8.30 -11.34
N PRO A 38 -17.30 -9.08 -10.36
CA PRO A 38 -17.50 -8.59 -9.01
C PRO A 38 -16.16 -8.28 -8.33
N LEU A 39 -16.10 -7.19 -7.56
CA LEU A 39 -15.00 -6.86 -6.65
C LEU A 39 -15.47 -7.03 -5.21
N THR A 40 -15.33 -8.24 -4.66
CA THR A 40 -15.68 -8.55 -3.27
C THR A 40 -14.50 -8.41 -2.30
N GLU A 41 -13.28 -8.39 -2.82
CA GLU A 41 -12.04 -8.29 -2.08
C GLU A 41 -10.96 -7.59 -2.92
N ASN A 42 -9.75 -7.40 -2.35
CA ASN A 42 -8.62 -6.77 -3.04
C ASN A 42 -8.97 -5.37 -3.61
N VAL A 43 -9.77 -4.59 -2.88
CA VAL A 43 -10.18 -3.22 -3.22
C VAL A 43 -10.27 -2.35 -1.95
N GLY A 44 -10.06 -1.05 -2.09
CA GLY A 44 -10.14 -0.08 -0.99
C GLY A 44 -10.35 1.35 -1.50
N CYS A 45 -9.28 2.06 -1.84
CA CYS A 45 -9.34 3.44 -2.32
C CYS A 45 -9.85 3.63 -3.76
N MET A 46 -10.39 2.58 -4.41
CA MET A 46 -10.99 2.61 -5.75
C MET A 46 -10.23 3.40 -6.83
N GLY A 47 -8.91 3.19 -6.98
CA GLY A 47 -8.15 3.81 -8.08
C GLY A 47 -6.99 4.70 -7.66
N GLN A 48 -6.92 5.12 -6.40
CA GLN A 48 -5.98 6.19 -5.99
C GLN A 48 -4.57 5.72 -5.60
N GLY A 49 -4.31 4.41 -5.57
CA GLY A 49 -2.98 3.89 -5.23
C GLY A 49 -2.54 4.11 -3.77
N VAL A 50 -3.44 4.46 -2.85
CA VAL A 50 -3.09 4.86 -1.46
C VAL A 50 -3.40 3.81 -0.39
N CYS A 51 -4.29 2.85 -0.65
CA CYS A 51 -4.70 1.87 0.37
C CYS A 51 -3.87 0.57 0.38
N GLY A 52 -3.13 0.28 -0.69
CA GLY A 52 -2.37 -0.96 -0.84
C GLY A 52 -3.20 -2.25 -0.98
N ALA A 53 -4.53 -2.19 -1.15
CA ALA A 53 -5.40 -3.37 -1.14
C ALA A 53 -5.37 -4.21 -2.42
N CYS A 54 -5.35 -3.57 -3.60
CA CYS A 54 -5.52 -4.24 -4.90
C CYS A 54 -4.21 -4.83 -5.46
N ARG A 55 -3.59 -5.72 -4.70
CA ARG A 55 -2.29 -6.29 -5.04
C ARG A 55 -2.44 -7.36 -6.11
N VAL A 56 -1.52 -7.39 -7.06
CA VAL A 56 -1.54 -8.34 -8.17
C VAL A 56 -0.15 -8.87 -8.47
N LEU A 57 -0.07 -10.14 -8.89
CA LEU A 57 1.04 -10.66 -9.66
C LEU A 57 0.77 -10.38 -11.13
N VAL A 58 1.75 -9.82 -11.84
CA VAL A 58 1.68 -9.48 -13.25
C VAL A 58 2.85 -10.12 -13.97
N ARG A 59 2.56 -10.90 -15.00
CA ARG A 59 3.54 -11.42 -15.93
C ARG A 59 3.24 -10.87 -17.31
N ARG A 60 4.13 -10.04 -17.86
CA ARG A 60 3.97 -9.50 -19.22
C ARG A 60 4.29 -10.56 -20.27
N THR A 61 3.80 -10.33 -21.49
CA THR A 61 4.13 -11.19 -22.63
C THR A 61 5.64 -11.24 -22.86
N GLY A 62 6.17 -12.45 -23.03
CA GLY A 62 7.60 -12.68 -23.23
C GLY A 62 8.43 -12.70 -21.94
N GLU A 63 7.91 -12.24 -20.81
CA GLU A 63 8.62 -12.30 -19.53
C GLU A 63 8.52 -13.70 -18.91
N ARG A 64 9.63 -14.16 -18.31
CA ARG A 64 9.66 -15.43 -17.57
C ARG A 64 9.14 -15.28 -16.15
N LEU A 65 9.46 -14.15 -15.50
CA LEU A 65 9.16 -13.90 -14.10
C LEU A 65 7.91 -13.01 -13.99
N ALA A 66 7.09 -13.27 -12.98
CA ALA A 66 6.04 -12.34 -12.58
C ALA A 66 6.63 -11.26 -11.65
N SER A 67 6.08 -10.06 -11.74
CA SER A 67 6.35 -8.94 -10.84
C SER A 67 5.09 -8.63 -10.03
N THR A 68 5.23 -7.91 -8.92
CA THR A 68 4.09 -7.48 -8.11
C THR A 68 3.72 -6.04 -8.43
N ALA A 69 2.44 -5.72 -8.42
CA ALA A 69 1.94 -4.36 -8.65
C ALA A 69 0.67 -4.07 -7.85
N LEU A 70 0.19 -2.82 -7.94
CA LEU A 70 -1.17 -2.44 -7.55
C LEU A 70 -2.04 -2.35 -8.81
N ALA A 71 -3.14 -3.10 -8.85
CA ALA A 71 -4.04 -3.19 -9.99
C ALA A 71 -4.60 -1.83 -10.42
N CYS A 72 -4.80 -0.89 -9.47
CA CYS A 72 -5.26 0.45 -9.80
C CYS A 72 -4.20 1.36 -10.43
N GLU A 73 -2.91 1.04 -10.29
CA GLU A 73 -1.81 1.83 -10.84
C GLU A 73 -1.15 1.16 -12.04
N MET A 74 -1.37 -0.14 -12.24
CA MET A 74 -0.87 -0.88 -13.39
C MET A 74 -1.83 -0.75 -14.57
N LEU A 75 -1.32 -0.30 -15.72
CA LEU A 75 -2.09 -0.24 -16.95
C LEU A 75 -2.31 -1.62 -17.54
N ALA A 76 -3.44 -1.79 -18.22
CA ALA A 76 -3.70 -3.00 -18.96
C ALA A 76 -2.85 -3.05 -20.25
N GLU A 77 -2.10 -4.13 -20.41
CA GLU A 77 -1.20 -4.39 -21.53
C GLU A 77 -1.64 -5.66 -22.28
N GLU A 78 -1.38 -5.71 -23.59
CA GLU A 78 -1.75 -6.87 -24.43
C GLU A 78 -1.04 -8.13 -23.96
N GLY A 79 -1.77 -9.24 -23.87
CA GLY A 79 -1.24 -10.58 -23.63
C GLY A 79 -0.66 -10.82 -22.23
N MET A 80 -0.82 -9.89 -21.28
CA MET A 80 -0.35 -10.09 -19.91
C MET A 80 -1.21 -11.13 -19.17
N GLN A 81 -0.62 -11.72 -18.13
CA GLN A 81 -1.28 -12.62 -17.20
C GLN A 81 -1.25 -11.98 -15.82
N VAL A 82 -2.41 -11.85 -15.21
CA VAL A 82 -2.60 -11.16 -13.94
C VAL A 82 -3.35 -12.08 -12.98
N ALA A 83 -2.95 -12.06 -11.72
CA ALA A 83 -3.72 -12.67 -10.65
C ALA A 83 -3.76 -11.75 -9.43
N PHE A 84 -4.90 -11.64 -8.76
CA PHE A 84 -4.95 -10.99 -7.46
C PHE A 84 -4.09 -11.75 -6.46
N ILE A 85 -3.53 -10.99 -5.53
CA ILE A 85 -2.82 -11.55 -4.39
C ILE A 85 -3.54 -11.11 -3.13
N ASP A 86 -3.94 -12.09 -2.34
CA ASP A 86 -4.61 -11.84 -1.07
C ASP A 86 -3.73 -11.12 -0.06
N HIS A 87 -4.37 -10.67 1.01
CA HIS A 87 -3.64 -10.05 2.09
C HIS A 87 -2.72 -11.05 2.79
N PHE A 88 -1.42 -10.75 2.80
CA PHE A 88 -0.47 -11.42 3.67
C PHE A 88 -0.46 -10.73 5.04
N PRO A 89 -1.11 -11.33 6.06
CA PRO A 89 -0.96 -10.84 7.41
C PRO A 89 0.50 -11.01 7.85
N ALA A 90 0.93 -10.14 8.77
CA ALA A 90 2.19 -10.37 9.47
C ALA A 90 2.14 -11.74 10.15
N SER A 91 3.27 -12.45 10.10
CA SER A 91 3.38 -13.77 10.72
C SER A 91 3.34 -13.68 12.26
N ARG A 92 3.66 -12.50 12.80
CA ARG A 92 3.69 -12.20 14.22
C ARG A 92 2.97 -10.89 14.50
N ALA A 93 2.30 -10.83 15.65
CA ALA A 93 1.81 -9.57 16.17
C ALA A 93 2.93 -8.88 16.95
N HIS A 94 3.46 -7.78 16.40
CA HIS A 94 4.46 -6.95 17.06
C HIS A 94 3.79 -5.98 18.03
N GLY A 95 3.70 -6.35 19.31
CA GLY A 95 3.17 -5.50 20.36
C GLY A 95 4.22 -4.54 20.91
N TYR A 96 3.88 -3.25 21.02
CA TYR A 96 4.74 -2.23 21.62
C TYR A 96 3.90 -1.09 22.19
N ASP A 97 4.43 -0.44 23.24
CA ASP A 97 3.86 0.76 23.81
C ASP A 97 4.67 1.99 23.39
N LEU A 98 4.02 2.90 22.67
CA LEU A 98 4.64 4.14 22.21
C LEU A 98 5.02 5.07 23.36
N GLN A 99 4.39 4.97 24.53
CA GLN A 99 4.74 5.78 25.71
C GLN A 99 6.11 5.38 26.29
N LEU A 100 6.55 4.14 26.05
CA LEU A 100 7.86 3.66 26.48
C LEU A 100 8.98 4.09 25.51
N LEU A 101 8.63 4.59 24.31
CA LEU A 101 9.57 5.14 23.32
C LEU A 101 9.84 6.62 23.60
N ALA A 102 10.34 6.92 24.80
CA ALA A 102 10.47 8.28 25.33
C ALA A 102 11.76 9.01 24.91
N ASP A 103 12.80 8.27 24.51
CA ASP A 103 14.05 8.84 23.99
C ASP A 103 14.64 7.99 22.85
N SER A 104 15.50 8.61 22.05
CA SER A 104 16.16 7.95 20.91
C SER A 104 17.30 7.02 21.32
N TRP A 105 17.79 7.08 22.57
CA TRP A 105 18.94 6.29 23.01
C TRP A 105 18.59 4.81 23.12
N THR A 106 17.33 4.51 23.40
CA THR A 106 16.82 3.14 23.49
C THR A 106 16.36 2.55 22.15
N ALA A 107 16.46 3.30 21.04
CA ALA A 107 15.88 2.89 19.75
C ALA A 107 16.35 1.50 19.26
N ILE A 108 17.65 1.21 19.36
CA ILE A 108 18.22 -0.09 18.96
C ILE A 108 17.67 -1.22 19.82
N GLU A 109 17.58 -1.01 21.14
CA GLU A 109 17.03 -2.01 22.07
C GLU A 109 15.56 -2.27 21.77
N GLN A 110 14.77 -1.21 21.56
CA GLN A 110 13.34 -1.32 21.28
C GLN A 110 13.07 -1.99 19.93
N ILE A 111 13.83 -1.64 18.89
CA ILE A 111 13.74 -2.32 17.58
C ILE A 111 14.14 -3.79 17.70
N GLY A 112 15.22 -4.09 18.42
CA GLY A 112 15.67 -5.46 18.62
C GLY A 112 14.73 -6.31 19.49
N ALA A 113 14.00 -5.69 20.42
CA ALA A 113 13.00 -6.36 21.25
C ALA A 113 11.70 -6.62 20.49
N VAL A 114 11.22 -5.62 19.71
CA VAL A 114 9.97 -5.74 18.96
C VAL A 114 10.17 -6.58 17.71
N PHE A 115 11.23 -6.32 16.92
CA PHE A 115 11.55 -7.02 15.66
C PHE A 115 12.91 -7.74 15.75
N PRO A 116 13.05 -8.77 16.60
CA PRO A 116 14.32 -9.48 16.77
C PRO A 116 14.80 -10.15 15.48
N GLU A 117 13.90 -10.42 14.54
CA GLU A 117 14.20 -10.99 13.23
C GLU A 117 14.88 -10.02 12.27
N ALA A 118 14.74 -8.70 12.45
CA ALA A 118 15.22 -7.70 11.49
C ALA A 118 16.73 -7.79 11.23
N LYS A 119 17.51 -8.15 12.25
CA LYS A 119 18.96 -8.36 12.16
C LYS A 119 19.38 -9.55 11.28
N HIS A 120 18.44 -10.42 10.89
CA HIS A 120 18.71 -11.56 10.02
C HIS A 120 18.60 -11.21 8.53
N CYS A 121 18.39 -9.93 8.17
CA CYS A 121 18.38 -9.49 6.78
C CYS A 121 19.62 -10.00 6.04
N ARG A 122 19.41 -10.81 4.98
CA ARG A 122 20.50 -11.34 4.15
C ARG A 122 20.79 -10.51 2.89
N HIS A 123 20.24 -9.31 2.83
CA HIS A 123 20.41 -8.37 1.72
C HIS A 123 20.10 -8.95 0.31
N CYS A 124 19.00 -9.69 0.17
CA CYS A 124 18.64 -10.37 -1.08
C CYS A 124 17.87 -9.54 -2.13
N GLY A 125 17.44 -8.32 -1.80
CA GLY A 125 16.70 -7.42 -2.70
C GLY A 125 15.23 -7.80 -2.98
N GLY A 126 14.75 -8.95 -2.50
CA GLY A 126 13.39 -9.42 -2.79
C GLY A 126 12.28 -8.45 -2.38
N CYS A 127 12.44 -7.78 -1.24
CA CYS A 127 11.48 -6.80 -0.75
C CYS A 127 11.46 -5.50 -1.58
N ASP A 128 12.60 -5.07 -2.12
CA ASP A 128 12.70 -3.90 -3.00
C ASP A 128 12.01 -4.20 -4.33
N HIS A 129 12.30 -5.36 -4.92
CA HIS A 129 11.65 -5.82 -6.16
C HIS A 129 10.14 -6.00 -6.01
N ALA A 130 9.67 -6.36 -4.81
CA ALA A 130 8.26 -6.52 -4.53
C ALA A 130 7.52 -5.20 -4.24
N CYS A 131 8.23 -4.09 -4.00
CA CYS A 131 7.59 -2.85 -3.60
C CYS A 131 7.07 -2.07 -4.82
N PRO A 132 5.74 -1.96 -5.01
CA PRO A 132 5.18 -1.23 -6.16
C PRO A 132 5.41 0.29 -6.07
N LYS A 133 5.82 0.80 -4.91
CA LYS A 133 6.15 2.20 -4.67
C LYS A 133 7.64 2.52 -4.85
N GLY A 134 8.46 1.53 -5.24
CA GLY A 134 9.90 1.72 -5.47
C GLY A 134 10.67 2.11 -4.20
N ILE A 135 10.20 1.72 -3.02
CA ILE A 135 10.88 2.01 -1.76
C ILE A 135 12.14 1.15 -1.65
N GLU A 136 13.24 1.73 -1.17
CA GLU A 136 14.45 1.02 -0.74
C GLU A 136 14.19 0.30 0.59
N VAL A 137 13.33 -0.74 0.57
CA VAL A 137 12.86 -1.48 1.74
C VAL A 137 14.01 -2.15 2.48
N GLN A 138 14.92 -2.79 1.76
CA GLN A 138 16.09 -3.44 2.35
C GLN A 138 16.95 -2.43 3.12
N ARG A 139 17.21 -1.27 2.52
CA ARG A 139 17.97 -0.20 3.17
C ARG A 139 17.23 0.34 4.39
N MET A 140 15.91 0.44 4.35
CA MET A 140 15.12 0.80 5.54
C MET A 140 15.34 -0.20 6.67
N VAL A 141 15.32 -1.51 6.39
CA VAL A 141 15.59 -2.55 7.41
C VAL A 141 16.99 -2.36 8.01
N ASP A 142 18.01 -2.12 7.18
CA ASP A 142 19.39 -1.93 7.63
C ASP A 142 19.53 -0.70 8.55
N LEU A 143 18.94 0.43 8.13
CA LEU A 143 18.93 1.66 8.91
C LEU A 143 18.17 1.49 10.24
N ALA A 144 17.06 0.76 10.22
CA ALA A 144 16.28 0.48 11.42
C ALA A 144 17.09 -0.36 12.42
N VAL A 145 17.76 -1.42 11.98
CA VAL A 145 18.62 -2.26 12.85
C VAL A 145 19.77 -1.46 13.46
N LEU A 146 20.29 -0.47 12.74
CA LEU A 146 21.33 0.45 13.23
C LEU A 146 20.78 1.57 14.14
N GLY A 147 19.47 1.61 14.40
CA GLY A 147 18.83 2.66 15.21
C GLY A 147 18.75 4.01 14.50
N GLN A 148 18.99 4.09 13.19
CA GLN A 148 18.89 5.30 12.39
C GLN A 148 17.42 5.59 12.01
N THR A 149 16.59 5.82 13.04
CA THR A 149 15.13 5.88 12.96
C THR A 149 14.62 6.96 12.01
N ASP A 150 15.22 8.15 12.00
CA ASP A 150 14.82 9.24 11.11
C ASP A 150 15.01 8.89 9.63
N ALA A 151 16.19 8.37 9.28
CA ALA A 151 16.50 7.98 7.91
C ALA A 151 15.64 6.79 7.46
N ALA A 152 15.47 5.79 8.33
CA ALA A 152 14.61 4.64 8.06
C ALA A 152 13.14 5.04 7.87
N ALA A 153 12.61 5.92 8.74
CA ALA A 153 11.24 6.43 8.61
C ALA A 153 11.04 7.23 7.32
N GLY A 154 12.01 8.07 6.94
CA GLY A 154 11.94 8.88 5.72
C GLY A 154 11.87 8.04 4.44
N LEU A 155 12.59 6.93 4.36
CA LEU A 155 12.47 5.98 3.23
C LEU A 155 11.05 5.39 3.12
N PHE A 156 10.34 5.30 4.23
CA PHE A 156 9.05 4.60 4.32
C PHE A 156 7.83 5.54 4.34
N ASP A 157 8.01 6.84 4.12
CA ASP A 157 6.93 7.83 4.18
C ASP A 157 5.83 7.57 3.13
N HIS A 158 6.18 7.04 1.96
CA HIS A 158 5.24 6.66 0.90
C HIS A 158 4.69 5.23 1.03
N CYS A 159 5.04 4.51 2.10
CA CYS A 159 4.54 3.14 2.30
C CYS A 159 3.03 3.15 2.53
N VAL A 160 2.32 2.37 1.71
CA VAL A 160 0.86 2.18 1.77
C VAL A 160 0.45 0.87 2.45
N LEU A 161 1.37 0.23 3.18
CA LEU A 161 1.13 -1.04 3.90
C LEU A 161 0.50 -2.15 3.04
N CYS A 162 0.90 -2.27 1.77
CA CYS A 162 0.43 -3.34 0.89
C CYS A 162 0.95 -4.74 1.29
N ASN A 163 1.99 -4.82 2.13
CA ASN A 163 2.62 -6.06 2.60
C ASN A 163 3.23 -6.96 1.50
N LEU A 164 3.45 -6.48 0.28
CA LEU A 164 4.15 -7.26 -0.75
C LEU A 164 5.61 -7.57 -0.37
N CYS A 165 6.28 -6.63 0.31
CA CYS A 165 7.61 -6.87 0.87
C CYS A 165 7.62 -7.89 2.02
N VAL A 166 6.50 -8.08 2.71
CA VAL A 166 6.33 -9.12 3.75
C VAL A 166 6.34 -10.49 3.08
N ALA A 167 5.50 -10.67 2.07
CA ALA A 167 5.42 -11.91 1.29
C ALA A 167 6.74 -12.28 0.60
N ALA A 168 7.50 -11.26 0.16
CA ALA A 168 8.76 -11.46 -0.53
C ALA A 168 9.96 -11.72 0.39
N CYS A 169 9.84 -11.52 1.72
CA CYS A 169 10.96 -11.62 2.63
C CYS A 169 11.22 -13.09 3.04
N PRO A 170 12.33 -13.71 2.61
CA PRO A 170 12.63 -15.11 2.96
C PRO A 170 13.07 -15.28 4.43
N GLU A 171 13.44 -14.19 5.09
CA GLU A 171 13.85 -14.15 6.51
C GLU A 171 12.69 -13.83 7.45
N HIS A 172 11.47 -13.66 6.92
CA HIS A 172 10.25 -13.41 7.69
C HIS A 172 10.33 -12.16 8.60
N ILE A 173 10.93 -11.06 8.10
CA ILE A 173 11.18 -9.79 8.84
C ILE A 173 9.93 -8.89 8.94
N ASP A 174 8.86 -9.21 8.22
CA ASP A 174 7.68 -8.35 8.05
C ASP A 174 8.04 -6.86 7.79
N PRO A 175 8.83 -6.51 6.73
CA PRO A 175 9.43 -5.18 6.60
C PRO A 175 8.44 -4.02 6.58
N ALA A 176 7.23 -4.23 6.06
CA ALA A 176 6.17 -3.23 6.08
C ALA A 176 5.82 -2.77 7.50
N HIS A 177 5.80 -3.72 8.45
CA HIS A 177 5.44 -3.51 9.84
C HIS A 177 6.60 -2.89 10.62
N LEU A 178 7.83 -3.33 10.35
CA LEU A 178 9.04 -2.68 10.88
C LEU A 178 9.10 -1.20 10.47
N GLY A 179 8.90 -0.90 9.19
CA GLY A 179 8.88 0.49 8.71
C GLY A 179 7.76 1.32 9.34
N GLN A 180 6.57 0.73 9.54
CA GLN A 180 5.48 1.39 10.24
C GLN A 180 5.79 1.65 11.72
N PHE A 181 6.45 0.72 12.39
CA PHE A 181 6.91 0.89 13.77
C PHE A 181 7.94 2.01 13.87
N VAL A 182 8.94 2.03 12.98
CA VAL A 182 9.98 3.07 12.96
C VAL A 182 9.39 4.45 12.69
N ARG A 183 8.39 4.57 11.79
CA ARG A 183 7.64 5.82 11.59
C ARG A 183 6.90 6.27 12.85
N ARG A 184 6.28 5.34 13.59
CA ARG A 184 5.59 5.65 14.85
C ARG A 184 6.57 6.06 15.95
N MET A 185 7.71 5.39 16.05
CA MET A 185 8.80 5.74 16.97
C MET A 185 9.34 7.14 16.66
N ARG A 186 9.61 7.45 15.38
CA ARG A 186 10.00 8.81 14.99
C ARG A 186 8.94 9.84 15.39
N ALA A 187 7.67 9.55 15.14
CA ALA A 187 6.58 10.46 15.48
C ALA A 187 6.43 10.66 17.01
N SER A 188 6.74 9.66 17.84
CA SER A 188 6.70 9.80 19.31
C SER A 188 7.86 10.62 19.86
N LEU A 189 9.01 10.61 19.17
CA LEU A 189 10.23 11.33 19.56
C LEU A 189 10.33 12.74 18.99
N THR A 190 9.46 13.11 18.04
CA THR A 190 9.48 14.42 17.38
C THR A 190 8.45 15.37 17.96
N LEU A 191 8.68 16.67 17.79
CA LEU A 191 7.73 17.68 18.21
C LEU A 191 6.44 17.57 17.38
N ARG A 192 5.30 17.70 18.05
CA ARG A 192 4.00 17.75 17.38
C ARG A 192 3.96 18.98 16.45
N PRO A 193 3.55 18.83 15.18
CA PRO A 193 3.34 19.95 14.28
C PRO A 193 2.39 21.00 14.87
N SER A 194 2.64 22.28 14.58
CA SER A 194 1.87 23.38 15.16
C SER A 194 0.41 23.38 14.72
N ASP A 195 0.13 23.01 13.48
CA ASP A 195 -1.20 22.80 12.92
C ASP A 195 -1.99 21.72 13.69
N LEU A 196 -1.33 20.61 14.07
CA LEU A 196 -1.94 19.59 14.92
C LEU A 196 -2.31 20.16 16.30
N ILE A 197 -1.41 20.91 16.94
CA ILE A 197 -1.68 21.54 18.24
C ILE A 197 -2.85 22.52 18.16
N MET A 198 -2.87 23.37 17.12
CA MET A 198 -3.96 24.30 16.87
C MET A 198 -5.29 23.58 16.65
N ARG A 199 -5.29 22.51 15.84
CA ARG A 199 -6.49 21.70 15.56
C ARG A 199 -7.03 21.04 16.82
N LEU A 200 -6.16 20.51 17.69
CA LEU A 200 -6.57 19.94 18.97
C LEU A 200 -7.21 20.98 19.90
N HIS A 201 -6.67 22.20 19.92
CA HIS A 201 -7.25 23.31 20.67
C HIS A 201 -8.63 23.71 20.13
N GLU A 202 -8.79 23.82 18.81
CA GLU A 202 -10.09 24.09 18.17
C GLU A 202 -11.14 23.01 18.51
N ILE A 203 -10.75 21.73 18.50
CA ILE A 203 -11.63 20.63 18.90
C ILE A 203 -12.01 20.76 20.38
N GLY A 204 -11.04 21.02 21.27
CA GLY A 204 -11.28 21.22 22.69
C GLY A 204 -12.22 22.39 23.02
N GLU A 205 -12.22 23.43 22.19
CA GLU A 205 -13.13 24.58 22.28
C GLU A 205 -14.46 24.39 21.53
N GLY A 206 -14.66 23.24 20.87
CA GLY A 206 -15.88 22.97 20.11
C GLY A 206 -16.00 23.74 18.78
N ARG A 207 -14.89 24.31 18.26
CA ARG A 207 -14.86 25.03 16.98
C ARG A 207 -14.85 24.12 15.75
N GLN A 208 -14.74 22.81 15.93
CA GLN A 208 -14.83 21.79 14.87
C GLN A 208 -16.12 20.95 15.01
N PRO A 209 -17.33 21.54 14.97
CA PRO A 209 -18.56 20.77 15.02
C PRO A 209 -18.70 19.94 13.74
N ILE A 210 -19.20 18.71 13.90
CA ILE A 210 -19.59 17.87 12.76
C ILE A 210 -21.00 18.33 12.34
N ASP A 211 -21.10 18.94 11.17
CA ASP A 211 -22.36 19.27 10.55
C ASP A 211 -22.85 18.08 9.72
N PHE A 212 -23.79 17.32 10.28
CA PHE A 212 -24.42 16.18 9.61
C PHE A 212 -25.39 16.60 8.50
N ASP A 213 -25.81 17.87 8.47
CA ASP A 213 -26.72 18.42 7.48
C ASP A 213 -25.98 19.15 6.35
N ALA A 214 -24.65 19.19 6.41
CA ALA A 214 -23.82 19.81 5.39
C ALA A 214 -24.13 19.24 4.00
N PRO A 215 -24.10 20.05 2.92
CA PRO A 215 -24.42 19.59 1.56
C PRO A 215 -23.61 18.36 1.10
N GLY A 216 -22.38 18.21 1.59
CA GLY A 216 -21.53 17.04 1.29
C GLY A 216 -21.80 15.80 2.15
N ALA A 217 -22.51 15.95 3.28
CA ALA A 217 -22.89 14.84 4.16
C ALA A 217 -24.15 14.12 3.68
N ASN A 218 -25.05 14.84 2.98
CA ASN A 218 -26.28 14.30 2.39
C ASN A 218 -26.28 14.48 0.88
N PRO A 219 -25.42 13.76 0.13
CA PRO A 219 -25.47 13.81 -1.32
C PRO A 219 -26.89 13.42 -1.79
N PRO A 220 -27.45 14.11 -2.80
CA PRO A 220 -28.76 13.73 -3.33
C PRO A 220 -28.71 12.27 -3.80
N PRO A 221 -29.80 11.50 -3.64
CA PRO A 221 -29.84 10.13 -4.15
C PRO A 221 -29.47 10.15 -5.63
N THR A 222 -28.43 9.40 -5.99
CA THR A 222 -28.05 9.22 -7.39
C THR A 222 -29.24 8.66 -8.14
N GLU A 223 -29.78 9.42 -9.09
CA GLU A 223 -30.76 8.90 -10.06
C GLU A 223 -30.18 7.60 -10.63
N SER A 224 -30.94 6.51 -10.54
CA SER A 224 -30.49 5.20 -10.99
C SER A 224 -30.01 5.31 -12.43
N VAL A 225 -28.72 5.07 -12.66
CA VAL A 225 -28.20 4.84 -14.00
C VAL A 225 -28.82 3.52 -14.44
N ALA A 226 -29.88 3.63 -15.25
CA ALA A 226 -30.58 2.53 -15.88
C ALA A 226 -29.75 1.89 -17.00
#